data_AF-A0A7K4NMW6-F1
#
_entry.id   AF-A0A7K4NMW6-F1
#
_cell.length_a   1.000
_cell.length_b   1.000
_cell.length_c   1.000
_cell.angle_alpha   90.00
_cell.angle_beta   90.00
_cell.angle_gamma   90.00
#
_symmetry.space_group_name_H-M   'P 1'
#
loop_
_entity.id
_entity.type
_entity.pdbx_description
1 polymer ?
#
loop_
_entity_poly.entity_id
_entity_poly.type
_entity_poly.pdbx_seq_one_letter_code
_entity_poly.pdbx_strand_id
1 'polypeptide(L)'
;LWKGLKGIGANFVGTTHMTFSGVVADPKLIHDISEINDMHKNGRWISTNLGIETVAPSLIKKHLGVKAKPFSTDEWGWVVREGAKILNKNHWFPAATIIIGWPDETPDDVQYTIDMMSDFRAFNFRGLVAPLLYQDFSEKNSMHFGNLNEAQFTLFWKCWENNLRVINDIIPIILRNKTYGPPMKVFMYGIIKVGTWAIMRYLRGLCKELFNGRMPEEIIEKWARSRSVTAPAYTK
;
A
#
# COMPACT_ATOMS: atom_id res chain seq x y z
N LEU A 1 -18.65 -3.14 -20.65
CA LEU A 1 -19.06 -2.09 -19.68
C LEU A 1 -18.36 -0.75 -19.91
N TRP A 2 -17.05 -0.62 -19.67
CA TRP A 2 -16.32 0.66 -19.76
C TRP A 2 -16.47 1.38 -21.11
N LYS A 3 -16.29 0.66 -22.23
CA LYS A 3 -16.56 1.21 -23.57
C LYS A 3 -17.99 1.73 -23.73
N GLY A 4 -18.98 1.03 -23.17
CA GLY A 4 -20.38 1.45 -23.19
C GLY A 4 -20.61 2.73 -22.39
N LEU A 5 -20.02 2.84 -21.19
CA LEU A 5 -20.09 4.04 -20.35
C LEU A 5 -19.43 5.26 -21.05
N LYS A 6 -18.30 5.05 -21.72
CA LYS A 6 -17.68 6.09 -22.56
C LYS A 6 -18.58 6.47 -23.74
N GLY A 7 -19.23 5.49 -24.37
CA GLY A 7 -20.14 5.70 -25.51
C GLY A 7 -21.38 6.53 -25.19
N ILE A 8 -21.89 6.49 -23.96
CA ILE A 8 -23.01 7.33 -23.50
C ILE A 8 -22.59 8.73 -23.02
N GLY A 9 -21.29 9.07 -23.15
CA GLY A 9 -20.79 10.42 -22.86
C GLY A 9 -19.95 10.56 -21.58
N ALA A 10 -19.59 9.47 -20.89
CA ALA A 10 -18.71 9.59 -19.72
C ALA A 10 -17.32 10.12 -20.13
N ASN A 11 -16.87 11.20 -19.49
CA ASN A 11 -15.53 11.74 -19.72
C ASN A 11 -14.46 10.80 -19.14
N PHE A 12 -14.71 10.22 -17.96
CA PHE A 12 -13.79 9.33 -17.28
C PHE A 12 -14.57 8.31 -16.44
N VAL A 13 -14.17 7.05 -16.48
CA VAL A 13 -14.79 5.98 -15.71
C VAL A 13 -13.80 5.48 -14.66
N GLY A 14 -14.23 5.23 -13.44
CA GLY A 14 -13.35 4.76 -12.36
C GLY A 14 -13.95 3.56 -11.65
N THR A 15 -13.14 2.89 -10.84
CA THR A 15 -13.60 1.88 -9.89
C THR A 15 -13.08 2.22 -8.50
N THR A 16 -13.93 2.00 -7.49
CA THR A 16 -13.61 2.31 -6.09
C THR A 16 -12.83 1.18 -5.42
N HIS A 17 -13.13 -0.08 -5.73
CA HIS A 17 -12.54 -1.24 -5.08
C HIS A 17 -12.14 -2.31 -6.11
N MET A 18 -11.01 -2.97 -5.87
CA MET A 18 -10.56 -4.12 -6.65
C MET A 18 -9.66 -5.05 -5.81
N THR A 19 -9.34 -6.21 -6.37
CA THR A 19 -8.41 -7.18 -5.76
C THR A 19 -7.15 -7.35 -6.61
N PHE A 20 -6.00 -7.57 -5.97
CA PHE A 20 -4.75 -7.86 -6.66
C PHE A 20 -4.84 -9.16 -7.48
N SER A 21 -5.59 -10.15 -7.00
CA SER A 21 -5.86 -11.39 -7.74
C SER A 21 -6.55 -11.13 -9.08
N GLY A 22 -7.54 -10.24 -9.13
CA GLY A 22 -8.20 -9.88 -10.40
C GLY A 22 -7.25 -9.19 -11.39
N VAL A 23 -6.39 -8.30 -10.87
CA VAL A 23 -5.40 -7.58 -11.68
C VAL A 23 -4.39 -8.53 -12.31
N VAL A 24 -3.89 -9.51 -11.56
CA VAL A 24 -2.90 -10.48 -12.06
C VAL A 24 -3.55 -11.56 -12.92
N ALA A 25 -4.81 -11.92 -12.65
CA ALA A 25 -5.55 -12.90 -13.45
C ALA A 25 -5.81 -12.41 -14.88
N ASP A 26 -6.06 -11.11 -15.08
CA ASP A 26 -6.19 -10.51 -16.41
C ASP A 26 -5.49 -9.14 -16.51
N PRO A 27 -4.16 -9.12 -16.72
CA PRO A 27 -3.39 -7.89 -16.87
C PRO A 27 -3.76 -7.11 -18.14
N LYS A 28 -4.25 -7.81 -19.17
CA LYS A 28 -4.67 -7.21 -20.44
C LYS A 28 -5.93 -6.37 -20.24
N LEU A 29 -6.87 -6.83 -19.43
CA LEU A 29 -8.06 -6.05 -19.09
C LEU A 29 -7.70 -4.73 -18.42
N ILE A 30 -6.73 -4.72 -17.50
CA ILE A 30 -6.27 -3.48 -16.84
C ILE A 30 -5.65 -2.51 -17.85
N HIS A 31 -4.86 -3.03 -18.79
CA HIS A 31 -4.31 -2.23 -19.89
C HIS A 31 -5.42 -1.65 -20.77
N ASP A 32 -6.35 -2.48 -21.25
CA ASP A 32 -7.45 -2.07 -22.13
C ASP A 32 -8.36 -1.02 -21.45
N ILE A 33 -8.62 -1.17 -20.15
CA ILE A 33 -9.35 -0.18 -19.37
C ILE A 33 -8.62 1.16 -19.35
N SER A 34 -7.30 1.13 -19.17
CA SER A 34 -6.46 2.34 -19.11
C SER A 34 -6.43 3.06 -20.45
N GLU A 35 -6.43 2.30 -21.55
CA GLU A 35 -6.55 2.80 -22.92
C GLU A 35 -7.92 3.45 -23.19
N ILE A 36 -9.01 2.80 -22.76
CA ILE A 36 -10.38 3.32 -22.92
C ILE A 36 -10.56 4.69 -22.23
N ASN A 37 -9.83 4.93 -21.15
CA ASN A 37 -9.84 6.20 -20.42
C ASN A 37 -8.79 7.21 -20.89
N ASP A 38 -8.02 6.90 -21.93
CA ASP A 38 -6.91 7.71 -22.43
C ASP A 38 -5.95 8.16 -21.30
N MET A 39 -5.69 7.27 -20.33
CA MET A 39 -4.88 7.60 -19.14
C MET A 39 -3.45 7.99 -19.53
N HIS A 40 -2.91 7.35 -20.57
CA HIS A 40 -1.59 7.66 -21.11
C HIS A 40 -1.52 9.05 -21.79
N LYS A 41 -2.61 9.55 -22.40
CA LYS A 41 -2.64 10.87 -23.07
C LYS A 41 -2.89 12.00 -22.09
N ASN A 42 -3.81 11.79 -21.16
CA ASN A 42 -4.29 12.82 -20.27
C ASN A 42 -3.45 12.96 -18.99
N GLY A 43 -2.52 12.02 -18.74
CA GLY A 43 -1.73 11.96 -17.51
C GLY A 43 -2.58 11.76 -16.26
N ARG A 44 -3.81 11.27 -16.43
CA ARG A 44 -4.78 11.05 -15.35
C ARG A 44 -4.56 9.68 -14.73
N TRP A 45 -4.56 9.64 -13.40
CA TRP A 45 -4.42 8.42 -12.63
C TRP A 45 -5.78 8.01 -12.05
N ILE A 46 -6.06 6.70 -12.03
CA ILE A 46 -7.24 6.17 -11.33
C ILE A 46 -6.80 5.74 -9.94
N SER A 47 -7.37 6.36 -8.91
CA SER A 47 -7.24 5.87 -7.54
C SER A 47 -8.23 4.75 -7.29
N THR A 48 -7.75 3.64 -6.75
CA THR A 48 -8.60 2.49 -6.42
C THR A 48 -8.14 1.87 -5.11
N ASN A 49 -9.09 1.44 -4.29
CA ASN A 49 -8.80 0.79 -3.01
C ASN A 49 -8.56 -0.69 -3.25
N LEU A 50 -7.41 -1.19 -2.80
CA LEU A 50 -7.09 -2.61 -2.77
C LEU A 50 -6.82 -3.02 -1.33
N GLY A 51 -7.12 -4.27 -1.00
CA GLY A 51 -6.64 -4.84 0.26
C GLY A 51 -5.53 -5.84 -0.01
N ILE A 52 -4.43 -5.65 0.71
CA ILE A 52 -3.33 -6.62 0.83
C ILE A 52 -3.53 -7.46 2.10
N GLU A 53 -3.95 -6.80 3.19
CA GLU A 53 -4.13 -7.34 4.54
C GLU A 53 -2.84 -7.91 5.15
N THR A 54 -2.30 -8.99 4.61
CA THR A 54 -1.02 -9.58 4.98
C THR A 54 -0.48 -10.43 3.82
N VAL A 55 0.84 -10.61 3.75
CA VAL A 55 1.49 -11.50 2.76
C VAL A 55 2.09 -12.76 3.39
N ALA A 56 1.85 -12.99 4.69
CA ALA A 56 2.31 -14.20 5.38
C ALA A 56 1.45 -15.42 5.00
N PRO A 57 2.03 -16.50 4.42
CA PRO A 57 1.27 -17.66 3.94
C PRO A 57 0.37 -18.31 5.00
N SER A 58 0.88 -18.41 6.24
CA SER A 58 0.18 -18.92 7.42
C SER A 58 -1.13 -18.16 7.70
N LEU A 59 -1.06 -16.82 7.71
CA LEU A 59 -2.19 -15.94 7.98
C LEU A 59 -3.15 -15.87 6.80
N ILE A 60 -2.64 -15.87 5.56
CA ILE A 60 -3.49 -15.88 4.35
C ILE A 60 -4.34 -17.14 4.32
N LYS A 61 -3.75 -18.30 4.60
CA LYS A 61 -4.45 -19.58 4.62
C LYS A 61 -5.58 -19.61 5.66
N LYS A 62 -5.40 -18.94 6.80
CA LYS A 62 -6.40 -18.83 7.86
C LYS A 62 -7.49 -17.79 7.57
N HIS A 63 -7.12 -16.62 7.06
CA HIS A 63 -8.00 -15.44 7.05
C HIS A 63 -8.44 -14.94 5.67
N LEU A 64 -7.72 -15.29 4.59
CA LEU A 64 -7.87 -14.66 3.26
C LEU A 64 -8.16 -15.65 2.13
N GLY A 65 -8.63 -16.86 2.45
CA GLY A 65 -8.69 -18.00 1.52
C GLY A 65 -9.41 -17.75 0.18
N VAL A 66 -10.44 -16.89 0.14
CA VAL A 66 -11.17 -16.57 -1.10
C VAL A 66 -10.50 -15.45 -1.89
N LYS A 67 -9.79 -14.53 -1.21
CA LYS A 67 -9.22 -13.34 -1.84
C LYS A 67 -8.04 -13.65 -2.77
N ALA A 68 -7.31 -14.71 -2.45
CA ALA A 68 -6.20 -15.18 -3.28
C ALA A 68 -6.66 -15.82 -4.61
N LYS A 69 -7.92 -16.28 -4.71
CA LYS A 69 -8.42 -16.94 -5.92
C LYS A 69 -8.37 -16.00 -7.14
N PRO A 70 -7.98 -16.49 -8.33
CA PRO A 70 -7.78 -17.90 -8.70
C PRO A 70 -6.44 -18.52 -8.25
N PHE A 71 -5.53 -17.75 -7.67
CA PHE A 71 -4.22 -18.22 -7.20
C PHE A 71 -4.31 -18.97 -5.87
N SER A 72 -3.21 -19.65 -5.53
CA SER A 72 -3.05 -20.30 -4.24
C SER A 72 -2.73 -19.28 -3.14
N THR A 73 -2.97 -19.66 -1.88
CA THR A 73 -2.66 -18.80 -0.74
C THR A 73 -1.17 -18.53 -0.58
N ASP A 74 -0.32 -19.47 -1.01
CA ASP A 74 1.14 -19.35 -0.92
C ASP A 74 1.69 -18.39 -1.99
N GLU A 75 0.95 -18.22 -3.10
CA GLU A 75 1.28 -17.34 -4.21
C GLU A 75 0.86 -15.88 -3.97
N TRP A 76 0.02 -15.62 -2.96
CA TRP A 76 -0.54 -14.29 -2.71
C TRP A 76 0.52 -13.20 -2.56
N GLY A 77 1.62 -13.50 -1.86
CA GLY A 77 2.74 -12.56 -1.72
C GLY A 77 3.37 -12.17 -3.06
N TRP A 78 3.41 -13.08 -4.03
CA TRP A 78 3.84 -12.80 -5.40
C TRP A 78 2.76 -12.05 -6.18
N VAL A 79 1.49 -12.46 -6.07
CA VAL A 79 0.33 -11.80 -6.71
C VAL A 79 0.26 -10.32 -6.34
N VAL A 80 0.46 -9.98 -5.06
CA VAL A 80 0.47 -8.58 -4.60
C VAL A 80 1.60 -7.77 -5.25
N ARG A 81 2.81 -8.35 -5.34
CA ARG A 81 3.97 -7.70 -5.96
C ARG A 81 3.79 -7.50 -7.47
N GLU A 82 3.34 -8.52 -8.19
CA GLU A 82 3.10 -8.42 -9.62
C GLU A 82 1.92 -7.51 -9.95
N GLY A 83 0.83 -7.60 -9.19
CA GLY A 83 -0.31 -6.71 -9.35
C GLY A 83 0.07 -5.24 -9.11
N ALA A 84 0.92 -4.96 -8.11
CA ALA A 84 1.48 -3.63 -7.89
C ALA A 84 2.28 -3.12 -9.10
N LYS A 85 3.12 -3.96 -9.72
CA LYS A 85 3.87 -3.60 -10.94
C LYS A 85 2.96 -3.33 -12.13
N ILE A 86 1.94 -4.17 -12.34
CA ILE A 86 0.95 -4.03 -13.41
C ILE A 86 0.19 -2.71 -13.25
N LEU A 87 -0.28 -2.40 -12.04
CA LEU A 87 -1.00 -1.16 -11.76
C LEU A 87 -0.11 0.07 -11.98
N ASN A 88 1.13 0.04 -11.48
CA ASN A 88 2.11 1.11 -11.70
C ASN A 88 2.34 1.40 -13.20
N LYS A 89 2.47 0.35 -14.03
CA LYS A 89 2.69 0.49 -15.49
C LYS A 89 1.49 1.14 -16.20
N ASN A 90 0.29 0.88 -15.71
CA ASN A 90 -0.95 1.31 -16.34
C ASN A 90 -1.51 2.64 -15.75
N HIS A 91 -0.71 3.41 -15.02
CA HIS A 91 -1.11 4.67 -14.38
C HIS A 91 -2.26 4.53 -13.35
N TRP A 92 -2.34 3.36 -12.72
CA TRP A 92 -3.24 3.17 -11.58
C TRP A 92 -2.55 3.57 -10.30
N PHE A 93 -3.31 4.23 -9.42
CA PHE A 93 -2.89 4.67 -8.11
C PHE A 93 -3.54 3.78 -7.05
N PRO A 94 -2.89 2.67 -6.65
CA PRO A 94 -3.44 1.78 -5.64
C PRO A 94 -3.38 2.41 -4.24
N ALA A 95 -4.53 2.50 -3.58
CA ALA A 95 -4.65 2.73 -2.14
C ALA A 95 -4.80 1.36 -1.46
N ALA A 96 -3.68 0.76 -1.12
CA ALA A 96 -3.61 -0.56 -0.51
C ALA A 96 -3.78 -0.48 1.01
N THR A 97 -4.55 -1.40 1.60
CA THR A 97 -4.65 -1.55 3.06
C THR A 97 -3.91 -2.80 3.54
N ILE A 98 -3.18 -2.68 4.64
CA ILE A 98 -2.62 -3.82 5.39
C ILE A 98 -3.22 -3.82 6.80
N ILE A 99 -3.29 -5.00 7.40
CA ILE A 99 -3.80 -5.20 8.77
C ILE A 99 -2.63 -5.70 9.62
N ILE A 100 -2.34 -4.96 10.69
CA ILE A 100 -1.26 -5.26 11.64
C ILE A 100 -1.88 -5.69 12.97
N GLY A 101 -1.33 -6.72 13.59
CA GLY A 101 -1.75 -7.17 14.91
C GLY A 101 -2.83 -8.26 14.90
N TRP A 102 -2.76 -9.21 13.97
CA TRP A 102 -3.66 -10.35 14.08
C TRP A 102 -3.42 -11.11 15.40
N PRO A 103 -4.47 -11.66 16.05
CA PRO A 103 -4.31 -12.40 17.31
C PRO A 103 -3.26 -13.54 17.24
N ASP A 104 -3.13 -14.15 16.07
CA ASP A 104 -2.20 -15.24 15.78
C ASP A 104 -0.91 -14.78 15.07
N GLU A 105 -0.67 -13.47 14.93
CA GLU A 105 0.46 -12.94 14.16
C GLU A 105 1.79 -13.15 14.90
N THR A 106 2.71 -13.87 14.27
CA THR A 106 4.08 -14.01 14.78
C THR A 106 5.01 -12.95 14.18
N PRO A 107 6.14 -12.62 14.84
CA PRO A 107 7.11 -11.70 14.27
C PRO A 107 7.69 -12.17 12.92
N ASP A 108 7.80 -13.49 12.71
CA ASP A 108 8.21 -14.07 11.42
C ASP A 108 7.16 -13.82 10.32
N ASP A 109 5.86 -13.86 10.66
CA ASP A 109 4.79 -13.54 9.73
C ASP A 109 4.83 -12.05 9.32
N VAL A 110 5.12 -11.16 10.27
CA VAL A 110 5.28 -9.73 10.00
C VAL A 110 6.46 -9.47 9.05
N GLN A 111 7.55 -10.23 9.17
CA GLN A 111 8.73 -10.08 8.31
C GLN A 111 8.39 -10.23 6.82
N TYR A 112 7.52 -11.17 6.43
CA TYR A 112 7.09 -11.31 5.03
C TYR A 112 6.51 -10.01 4.46
N THR A 113 5.76 -9.28 5.29
CA THR A 113 5.12 -8.01 4.92
C THR A 113 6.13 -6.86 4.92
N ILE A 114 7.10 -6.85 5.85
CA ILE A 114 8.23 -5.91 5.85
C ILE A 114 9.07 -6.06 4.56
N ASP A 115 9.32 -7.30 4.15
CA ASP A 115 10.09 -7.60 2.93
C ASP A 115 9.35 -7.11 1.69
N MET A 116 8.03 -7.31 1.63
CA MET A 116 7.19 -6.77 0.56
C MET A 116 7.21 -5.24 0.49
N MET A 117 7.22 -4.54 1.63
CA MET A 117 7.38 -3.08 1.66
C MET A 117 8.75 -2.62 1.14
N SER A 118 9.80 -3.43 1.37
CA SER A 118 11.13 -3.17 0.81
C SER A 118 11.16 -3.39 -0.70
N ASP A 119 10.47 -4.42 -1.20
CA ASP A 119 10.30 -4.65 -2.64
C ASP A 119 9.55 -3.49 -3.30
N PHE A 120 8.45 -3.03 -2.69
CA PHE A 120 7.67 -1.87 -3.15
C PHE A 120 8.55 -0.62 -3.32
N ARG A 121 9.48 -0.42 -2.38
CA ARG A 121 10.48 0.66 -2.49
C ARG A 121 11.42 0.46 -3.66
N ALA A 122 11.90 -0.75 -3.90
CA ALA A 122 12.87 -1.08 -4.94
C ALA A 122 12.33 -0.82 -6.35
N PHE A 123 11.07 -1.19 -6.64
CA PHE A 123 10.46 -0.92 -7.96
C PHE A 123 9.67 0.39 -8.03
N ASN A 124 9.84 1.29 -7.04
CA ASN A 124 9.20 2.61 -6.99
C ASN A 124 7.66 2.53 -7.08
N PHE A 125 7.05 1.77 -6.17
CA PHE A 125 5.60 1.68 -6.02
C PHE A 125 5.00 3.08 -5.80
N ARG A 126 4.02 3.45 -6.63
CA ARG A 126 3.39 4.78 -6.57
C ARG A 126 2.12 4.81 -5.72
N GLY A 127 1.71 3.69 -5.12
CA GLY A 127 0.51 3.61 -4.29
C GLY A 127 0.72 3.99 -2.83
N LEU A 128 -0.38 4.31 -2.16
CA LEU A 128 -0.41 4.45 -0.70
C LEU A 128 -0.64 3.08 -0.07
N VAL A 129 0.04 2.81 1.03
CA VAL A 129 -0.15 1.63 1.87
C VAL A 129 -0.61 2.12 3.24
N ALA A 130 -1.90 1.98 3.54
CA ALA A 130 -2.48 2.37 4.81
C ALA A 130 -2.36 1.20 5.82
N PRO A 131 -1.58 1.37 6.90
CA PRO A 131 -1.53 0.40 7.97
C PRO A 131 -2.74 0.58 8.88
N LEU A 132 -3.62 -0.40 8.91
CA LEU A 132 -4.75 -0.47 9.85
C LEU A 132 -4.39 -1.43 10.99
N LEU A 133 -4.73 -1.06 12.21
CA LEU A 133 -4.62 -1.98 13.35
C LEU A 133 -5.81 -2.94 13.33
N TYR A 134 -5.56 -4.20 13.68
CA TYR A 134 -6.62 -5.19 13.83
C TYR A 134 -7.60 -4.76 14.94
N GLN A 135 -8.87 -4.65 14.58
CA GLN A 135 -9.95 -4.37 15.52
C GLN A 135 -10.90 -5.57 15.53
N ASP A 136 -11.06 -6.17 16.71
CA ASP A 136 -11.99 -7.29 16.91
C ASP A 136 -13.43 -6.73 17.05
N PHE A 137 -14.41 -7.42 16.48
CA PHE A 137 -15.83 -7.09 16.61
C PHE A 137 -16.31 -7.07 18.07
N SER A 138 -15.62 -7.79 18.95
CA SER A 138 -15.95 -7.85 20.37
C SER A 138 -15.33 -6.72 21.22
N GLU A 139 -14.50 -5.86 20.62
CA GLU A 139 -13.63 -4.85 21.26
C GLU A 139 -12.68 -5.36 22.36
N LYS A 140 -12.85 -6.57 22.88
CA LYS A 140 -12.06 -7.15 23.99
C LYS A 140 -10.65 -7.59 23.60
N ASN A 141 -10.40 -7.88 22.32
CA ASN A 141 -9.08 -8.28 21.79
C ASN A 141 -8.53 -7.28 20.76
N SER A 142 -9.03 -6.05 20.74
CA SER A 142 -8.56 -5.03 19.81
C SER A 142 -7.11 -4.65 20.08
N MET A 143 -6.30 -4.59 19.03
CA MET A 143 -4.93 -4.13 19.13
C MET A 143 -4.89 -2.62 19.35
N HIS A 144 -4.39 -2.22 20.50
CA HIS A 144 -4.04 -0.83 20.77
C HIS A 144 -2.58 -0.58 20.42
N PHE A 145 -2.26 0.65 19.99
CA PHE A 145 -0.88 1.09 19.72
C PHE A 145 0.09 0.75 20.88
N GLY A 146 -0.42 0.68 22.12
CA GLY A 146 0.31 0.30 23.34
C GLY A 146 0.90 -1.12 23.38
N ASN A 147 0.40 -2.05 22.56
CA ASN A 147 0.82 -3.47 22.59
C ASN A 147 1.56 -3.91 21.32
N LEU A 148 1.99 -2.96 20.48
CA LEU A 148 2.71 -3.28 19.25
C LEU A 148 4.09 -3.88 19.55
N ASN A 149 4.34 -5.05 18.99
CA ASN A 149 5.68 -5.64 18.99
C ASN A 149 6.63 -4.84 18.07
N GLU A 150 7.95 -4.95 18.29
CA GLU A 150 9.00 -4.32 17.48
C GLU A 150 8.83 -4.56 15.96
N ALA A 151 8.46 -5.79 15.58
CA ALA A 151 8.21 -6.14 14.19
C ALA A 151 7.00 -5.39 13.61
N GLN A 152 5.90 -5.35 14.36
CA GLN A 152 4.66 -4.67 13.94
C GLN A 152 4.86 -3.17 13.83
N PHE A 153 5.60 -2.57 14.78
CA PHE A 153 5.99 -1.17 14.70
C PHE A 153 6.89 -0.90 13.48
N THR A 154 7.84 -1.79 13.18
CA THR A 154 8.69 -1.67 11.99
C THR A 154 7.85 -1.68 10.71
N LEU A 155 6.88 -2.59 10.59
CA LEU A 155 5.97 -2.63 9.46
C LEU A 155 5.17 -1.32 9.34
N PHE A 156 4.59 -0.85 10.45
CA PHE A 156 3.86 0.41 10.49
C PHE A 156 4.71 1.59 10.01
N TRP A 157 5.96 1.67 10.49
CA TRP A 157 6.91 2.70 10.08
C TRP A 157 7.23 2.62 8.58
N LYS A 158 7.51 1.43 8.05
CA LYS A 158 7.81 1.22 6.62
C LYS A 158 6.65 1.67 5.72
N CYS A 159 5.40 1.46 6.14
CA CYS A 159 4.22 1.96 5.41
C CYS A 159 4.16 3.48 5.38
N TRP A 160 4.38 4.15 6.50
CA TRP A 160 4.46 5.61 6.54
C TRP A 160 5.62 6.15 5.72
N GLU A 161 6.78 5.50 5.77
CA GLU A 161 7.94 5.87 4.97
C GLU A 161 7.63 5.83 3.45
N ASN A 162 6.92 4.79 3.00
CA ASN A 162 6.42 4.70 1.63
C ASN A 162 5.39 5.79 1.31
N ASN A 163 4.40 6.01 2.18
CA ASN A 163 3.36 7.02 1.97
C ASN A 163 3.95 8.43 1.85
N LEU A 164 4.92 8.76 2.69
CA LEU A 164 5.58 10.06 2.66
C LEU A 164 6.40 10.26 1.38
N ARG A 165 7.08 9.22 0.89
CA ARG A 165 7.75 9.26 -0.41
C ARG A 165 6.75 9.55 -1.52
N VAL A 166 5.66 8.78 -1.58
CA VAL A 166 4.62 8.93 -2.60
C VAL A 166 3.96 10.31 -2.53
N ILE A 167 3.64 10.81 -1.33
CA ILE A 167 3.14 12.17 -1.14
C ILE A 167 4.12 13.21 -1.70
N ASN A 168 5.42 13.07 -1.39
CA ASN A 168 6.45 13.97 -1.92
C ASN A 168 6.54 13.93 -3.46
N ASP A 169 6.31 12.76 -4.08
CA ASP A 169 6.32 12.61 -5.54
C ASP A 169 5.05 13.19 -6.21
N ILE A 170 3.91 13.15 -5.51
CA ILE A 170 2.62 13.69 -6.00
C ILE A 170 2.56 15.22 -5.85
N ILE A 171 3.18 15.78 -4.82
CA ILE A 171 3.18 17.23 -4.56
C ILE A 171 3.55 18.04 -5.82
N PRO A 172 4.66 17.77 -6.54
CA PRO A 172 4.99 18.47 -7.78
C PRO A 172 3.91 18.35 -8.86
N ILE A 173 3.21 17.22 -8.95
CA ILE A 173 2.15 16.99 -9.94
C ILE A 173 0.92 17.86 -9.62
N ILE A 174 0.53 17.93 -8.34
CA ILE A 174 -0.55 18.82 -7.87
C ILE A 174 -0.16 20.28 -8.10
N LEU A 175 1.09 20.64 -7.80
CA LEU A 175 1.63 21.99 -8.01
C LEU A 175 1.75 22.34 -9.50
N ARG A 176 1.91 21.37 -10.39
CA ARG A 176 1.89 21.57 -11.85
C ARG A 176 0.49 21.78 -12.40
N ASN A 177 -0.54 21.34 -11.67
CA ASN A 177 -1.92 21.51 -12.08
C ASN A 177 -2.30 23.01 -12.10
N LYS A 178 -2.89 23.48 -13.20
CA LYS A 178 -3.12 24.93 -13.46
C LYS A 178 -4.26 25.54 -12.63
N THR A 179 -4.94 24.75 -11.81
CA THR A 179 -6.16 25.17 -11.09
C THR A 179 -5.91 26.13 -9.92
N TYR A 180 -4.70 26.12 -9.32
CA TYR A 180 -4.38 26.95 -8.15
C TYR A 180 -3.34 28.03 -8.48
N GLY A 181 -3.55 29.24 -7.96
CA GLY A 181 -2.60 30.35 -8.12
C GLY A 181 -1.25 30.10 -7.41
N PRO A 182 -0.15 30.77 -7.84
CA PRO A 182 1.19 30.57 -7.26
C PRO A 182 1.28 30.70 -5.72
N PRO A 183 0.58 31.64 -5.06
CA PRO A 183 0.62 31.75 -3.60
C PRO A 183 -0.03 30.57 -2.88
N MET A 184 -1.18 30.10 -3.38
CA MET A 184 -1.91 28.95 -2.81
C MET A 184 -1.09 27.66 -2.90
N LYS A 185 -0.30 27.52 -3.97
CA LYS A 185 0.62 26.39 -4.18
C LYS A 185 1.72 26.33 -3.11
N VAL A 186 2.34 27.46 -2.81
CA VAL A 186 3.37 27.54 -1.75
C VAL A 186 2.76 27.27 -0.38
N PHE A 187 1.56 27.79 -0.12
CA PHE A 187 0.83 27.54 1.13
C PHE A 187 0.48 26.06 1.33
N MET A 188 -0.10 25.41 0.30
CA MET A 188 -0.40 23.97 0.35
C MET A 188 0.86 23.12 0.53
N TYR A 189 1.95 23.48 -0.15
CA TYR A 189 3.25 22.84 0.06
C TYR A 189 3.71 22.92 1.52
N GLY A 190 3.60 24.11 2.12
CA GLY A 190 3.91 24.35 3.52
C GLY A 190 3.08 23.47 4.46
N ILE A 191 1.76 23.44 4.29
CA ILE A 191 0.87 22.61 5.12
C ILE A 191 1.21 21.13 5.01
N ILE A 192 1.42 20.61 3.79
CA ILE A 192 1.73 19.20 3.59
C ILE A 192 3.09 18.84 4.23
N LYS A 193 4.11 19.69 4.06
CA LYS A 193 5.42 19.48 4.69
C LYS A 193 5.37 19.55 6.23
N VAL A 194 4.63 20.51 6.78
CA VAL A 194 4.46 20.64 8.24
C VAL A 194 3.65 19.46 8.80
N GLY A 195 2.57 19.06 8.13
CA GLY A 195 1.75 17.92 8.53
C GLY A 195 2.54 16.61 8.49
N THR A 196 3.29 16.36 7.42
CA THR A 196 4.15 15.18 7.31
C THR A 196 5.26 15.16 8.37
N TRP A 197 5.87 16.31 8.67
CA TRP A 197 6.83 16.44 9.77
C TRP A 197 6.20 16.18 11.14
N ALA A 198 5.02 16.74 11.41
CA ALA A 198 4.31 16.57 12.67
C ALA A 198 3.91 15.10 12.91
N ILE A 199 3.43 14.42 11.88
CA ILE A 199 3.12 12.98 11.93
C ILE A 199 4.40 12.19 12.23
N MET A 200 5.49 12.42 11.52
CA MET A 200 6.75 11.70 11.78
C MET A 200 7.29 11.98 13.19
N ARG A 201 7.14 13.20 13.69
CA ARG A 201 7.51 13.55 15.07
C ARG A 201 6.65 12.79 16.08
N TYR A 202 5.34 12.70 15.84
CA TYR A 202 4.42 11.93 16.67
C TYR A 202 4.77 10.44 16.68
N LEU A 203 5.04 9.84 15.51
CA LEU A 203 5.44 8.44 15.40
C LEU A 203 6.78 8.16 16.11
N ARG A 204 7.74 9.09 16.04
CA ARG A 204 8.98 9.01 16.83
C ARG A 204 8.72 9.08 18.33
N GLY A 205 7.77 9.91 18.77
CA GLY A 205 7.34 9.99 20.17
C GLY A 205 6.75 8.67 20.65
N LEU A 206 5.80 8.11 19.89
CA LEU A 206 5.20 6.80 20.17
C LEU A 206 6.26 5.70 20.26
N CYS A 207 7.24 5.66 19.36
CA CYS A 207 8.33 4.69 19.43
C CYS A 207 9.08 4.73 20.77
N LYS A 208 9.39 5.95 21.25
CA LYS A 208 10.11 6.13 22.51
C LYS A 208 9.28 5.66 23.71
N GLU A 209 7.99 5.95 23.70
CA GLU A 209 7.07 5.51 24.76
C GLU A 209 6.90 4.00 24.77
N LEU A 210 6.78 3.37 23.59
CA LEU A 210 6.55 1.93 23.45
C LEU A 210 7.80 1.07 23.73
N PHE A 211 9.00 1.56 23.42
CA PHE A 211 10.22 0.76 23.44
C PHE A 211 11.30 1.27 24.39
N ASN A 212 10.90 1.78 25.56
CA ASN A 212 11.81 2.24 26.63
C ASN A 212 12.85 3.26 26.15
N GLY A 213 12.44 4.22 25.34
CA GLY A 213 13.29 5.30 24.84
C GLY A 213 14.12 4.97 23.59
N ARG A 214 14.01 3.74 23.05
CA ARG A 214 14.69 3.35 21.81
C ARG A 214 14.18 4.13 20.61
N MET A 215 15.10 4.43 19.70
CA MET A 215 14.80 5.17 18.48
C MET A 215 14.25 4.22 17.40
N PRO A 216 13.35 4.69 16.51
CA PRO A 216 12.82 3.85 15.42
C PRO A 216 13.92 3.20 14.60
N GLU A 217 15.01 3.92 14.34
CA GLU A 217 16.14 3.47 13.53
C GLU A 217 16.77 2.18 14.08
N GLU A 218 16.95 2.09 15.40
CA GLU A 218 17.55 0.93 16.08
C GLU A 218 16.67 -0.32 15.96
N ILE A 219 15.35 -0.13 16.01
CA ILE A 219 14.36 -1.21 15.92
C ILE A 219 14.27 -1.68 14.47
N ILE A 220 14.20 -0.74 13.53
CA ILE A 220 14.03 -1.05 12.10
C ILE A 220 15.25 -1.80 11.55
N GLU A 221 16.46 -1.43 11.97
CA GLU A 221 17.70 -2.08 11.49
C GLU A 221 17.73 -3.57 11.84
N LYS A 222 17.23 -3.95 13.02
CA LYS A 222 17.09 -5.35 13.44
C LYS A 222 16.20 -6.17 12.50
N TRP A 223 15.16 -5.56 11.95
CA TRP A 223 14.16 -6.18 11.08
C TRP A 223 14.39 -5.89 9.57
N ALA A 224 15.52 -5.28 9.21
CA ALA A 224 15.88 -4.97 7.83
C ALA A 224 16.37 -6.18 7.01
N ARG A 225 16.37 -7.40 7.59
CA ARG A 225 16.83 -8.62 6.92
C ARG A 225 15.81 -9.07 5.88
N SER A 226 16.21 -9.10 4.60
CA SER A 226 15.37 -9.60 3.50
C SER A 226 15.27 -11.14 3.53
N ARG A 227 14.05 -11.68 3.62
CA ARG A 227 13.72 -13.01 3.12
C ARG A 227 12.98 -12.84 1.80
N SER A 228 13.65 -13.05 0.67
CA SER A 228 12.99 -13.00 -0.64
C SER A 228 11.98 -14.15 -0.76
N VAL A 229 10.69 -13.84 -0.97
CA VAL A 229 9.69 -14.86 -1.31
C VAL A 229 9.88 -15.24 -2.78
N THR A 230 10.16 -16.52 -3.04
CA THR A 230 10.43 -17.03 -4.39
C THR A 230 9.17 -16.95 -5.25
N ALA A 231 9.31 -16.48 -6.49
CA ALA A 231 8.23 -16.53 -7.47
C ALA A 231 7.83 -18.01 -7.75
N PRO A 232 6.55 -18.31 -8.04
CA PRO A 232 6.10 -19.67 -8.32
C PRO A 232 6.84 -20.25 -9.53
N ALA A 233 7.12 -21.56 -9.52
CA ALA A 233 7.98 -22.20 -10.52
C ALA A 233 7.50 -22.05 -11.98
N TYR A 234 6.21 -21.84 -12.21
CA TYR A 234 5.62 -21.64 -13.55
C TYR A 234 5.73 -20.21 -14.09
N THR A 235 6.30 -19.28 -13.31
CA THR A 235 6.47 -17.87 -13.68
C THR A 235 7.88 -17.53 -14.17
N LYS A 236 8.79 -18.51 -14.15
CA LYS A 236 10.15 -18.41 -14.69
C LYS A 236 10.21 -18.81 -16.15
#